data_AF-A0A1F8NCN2-F1
#
_entry.id   AF-A0A1F8NCN2-F1
#
_cell.length_a   1.000
_cell.length_b   1.000
_cell.length_c   1.000
_cell.angle_alpha   90.00
_cell.angle_beta   90.00
_cell.angle_gamma   90.00
#
_symmetry.space_group_name_H-M   'P 1'
#
loop_
_entity.id
_entity.type
_entity.pdbx_description
1 polymer ?
#
loop_
_entity_poly.entity_id
_entity_poly.type
_entity_poly.pdbx_seq_one_letter_code
_entity_poly.pdbx_strand_id
1 'polypeptide(L)'
;MEDLIEVFDQLAYLFGYIIRPLGGLILGALIGWLTAATFLDSEKEWQLKIAIFLGLLGAFICLHIYSGPGTTGLFALGAGAAAIFLTIRQNQPAKKKEK
;
A
#
# COMPACT_ATOMS: atom_id res chain seq x y z
N MET A 1 -40.56 -6.04 -2.56
CA MET A 1 -39.40 -5.50 -3.30
C MET A 1 -38.42 -4.81 -2.36
N GLU A 2 -38.89 -4.22 -1.25
CA GLU A 2 -38.03 -3.63 -0.20
C GLU A 2 -37.09 -4.65 0.47
N ASP A 3 -37.58 -5.85 0.81
CA ASP A 3 -36.72 -6.90 1.41
C ASP A 3 -35.56 -7.34 0.50
N LEU A 4 -35.76 -7.34 -0.82
CA LEU A 4 -34.71 -7.71 -1.76
C LEU A 4 -33.61 -6.65 -1.79
N ILE A 5 -33.99 -5.37 -1.72
CA ILE A 5 -33.06 -4.24 -1.68
C ILE A 5 -32.25 -4.28 -0.37
N GLU A 6 -32.88 -4.56 0.77
CA GLU A 6 -32.18 -4.69 2.06
C GLU A 6 -31.14 -5.81 2.07
N VAL A 7 -31.47 -6.98 1.50
CA VAL A 7 -30.53 -8.10 1.39
C VAL A 7 -29.35 -7.74 0.47
N PHE A 8 -29.62 -7.04 -0.63
CA PHE A 8 -28.57 -6.55 -1.54
C PHE A 8 -27.66 -5.53 -0.85
N ASP A 9 -28.22 -4.58 -0.09
CA ASP A 9 -27.44 -3.60 0.66
C ASP A 9 -26.59 -4.27 1.74
N GLN A 10 -27.14 -5.23 2.49
CA GLN A 10 -26.38 -5.99 3.49
C GLN A 10 -25.21 -6.76 2.86
N LEU A 11 -25.43 -7.40 1.70
CA LEU A 11 -24.34 -8.06 0.98
C LEU A 11 -23.29 -7.05 0.53
N ALA A 12 -23.70 -5.92 -0.05
CA ALA A 12 -22.78 -4.88 -0.51
C ALA A 12 -21.95 -4.29 0.64
N TYR A 13 -22.57 -4.07 1.80
CA TYR A 13 -21.87 -3.64 3.02
C TYR A 13 -20.85 -4.68 3.49
N LEU A 14 -21.20 -5.97 3.50
CA LEU A 14 -20.30 -7.05 3.91
C LEU A 14 -19.11 -7.16 2.96
N PHE A 15 -19.35 -7.13 1.64
CA PHE A 15 -18.28 -7.12 0.64
C PHE A 15 -17.40 -5.87 0.78
N GLY A 16 -18.01 -4.70 0.97
CA GLY A 16 -17.29 -3.44 1.19
C GLY A 16 -16.42 -3.47 2.44
N TYR A 17 -16.88 -4.13 3.50
CA TYR A 17 -16.15 -4.28 4.76
C TYR A 17 -14.86 -5.10 4.61
N ILE A 18 -14.84 -6.10 3.73
CA ILE A 18 -13.67 -6.96 3.48
C ILE A 18 -12.75 -6.34 2.40
N ILE A 19 -13.33 -5.82 1.32
CA ILE A 19 -12.58 -5.31 0.18
C ILE A 19 -11.85 -4.01 0.52
N ARG A 20 -12.44 -3.11 1.32
CA ARG A 20 -11.77 -1.87 1.74
C ARG A 20 -10.43 -2.13 2.42
N PRO A 21 -10.33 -2.92 3.50
CA PRO A 21 -9.06 -3.17 4.17
C PRO A 21 -8.05 -3.90 3.29
N LEU A 22 -8.50 -4.85 2.45
CA LEU A 22 -7.64 -5.51 1.48
C LEU A 22 -7.09 -4.53 0.44
N GLY A 23 -7.94 -3.65 -0.08
CA GLY A 23 -7.56 -2.60 -1.01
C GLY A 23 -6.55 -1.64 -0.40
N GLY A 24 -6.75 -1.26 0.87
CA GLY A 24 -5.79 -0.49 1.64
C GLY A 24 -4.42 -1.19 1.73
N LEU A 25 -4.40 -2.48 2.05
CA LEU A 25 -3.18 -3.29 2.11
C LEU A 25 -2.42 -3.33 0.78
N ILE A 26 -3.12 -3.65 -0.31
CA ILE A 26 -2.53 -3.77 -1.64
C ILE A 26 -2.03 -2.40 -2.12
N LEU A 27 -2.84 -1.36 -1.96
CA LEU A 27 -2.47 0.01 -2.32
C LEU A 27 -1.24 0.47 -1.52
N GLY A 28 -1.24 0.22 -0.21
CA GLY A 28 -0.10 0.48 0.66
C GLY A 28 1.16 -0.22 0.16
N ALA A 29 1.08 -1.51 -0.13
CA ALA A 29 2.20 -2.28 -0.66
C ALA A 29 2.74 -1.72 -1.99
N LEU A 30 1.87 -1.33 -2.90
CA LEU A 30 2.28 -0.75 -4.19
C LEU A 30 2.98 0.61 -4.02
N ILE A 31 2.43 1.50 -3.20
CA ILE A 31 3.03 2.84 -2.98
C ILE A 31 4.31 2.71 -2.15
N GLY A 32 4.36 1.84 -1.14
CA GLY A 32 5.57 1.54 -0.38
C GLY A 32 6.67 0.93 -1.27
N TRP A 33 6.29 0.04 -2.18
CA TRP A 33 7.21 -0.50 -3.19
C TRP A 33 7.76 0.61 -4.09
N LEU A 34 6.88 1.46 -4.65
CA LEU A 34 7.28 2.58 -5.51
C LEU A 34 8.23 3.53 -4.78
N THR A 35 7.90 3.86 -3.52
CA THR A 35 8.71 4.73 -2.68
C THR A 35 10.10 4.13 -2.48
N ALA A 36 10.20 2.89 -1.98
CA ALA A 36 11.49 2.24 -1.79
C ALA A 36 12.28 2.11 -3.10
N ALA A 37 11.65 1.71 -4.21
CA ALA A 37 12.30 1.61 -5.52
C ALA A 37 12.83 2.95 -6.03
N THR A 38 12.22 4.07 -5.65
CA THR A 38 12.72 5.40 -6.02
C THR A 38 13.83 5.92 -5.12
N PHE A 39 13.82 5.55 -3.84
CA PHE A 39 14.87 5.92 -2.90
C PHE A 39 16.16 5.14 -3.12
N LEU A 40 16.02 3.85 -3.41
CA LEU A 40 17.12 2.92 -3.67
C LEU A 40 17.84 3.18 -5.00
N ASP A 41 17.14 3.80 -5.95
CA ASP A 41 17.73 4.23 -7.20
C ASP A 41 18.57 5.50 -7.00
N SER A 42 19.86 5.40 -7.31
CA SER A 42 20.84 6.47 -7.11
C SER A 42 20.83 7.49 -8.25
N GLU A 43 20.26 7.13 -9.41
CA GLU A 43 20.19 8.02 -10.59
C GLU A 43 18.99 8.97 -10.52
N LYS A 44 18.05 8.74 -9.59
CA LYS A 44 16.86 9.57 -9.43
C LYS A 44 17.15 10.88 -8.71
N GLU A 45 16.71 11.96 -9.33
CA GLU A 45 16.70 13.32 -8.80
C GLU A 45 16.09 13.37 -7.39
N TRP A 46 16.70 14.17 -6.51
CA TRP A 46 16.25 14.36 -5.13
C TRP A 46 14.82 14.92 -5.06
N GLN A 47 14.42 15.73 -6.05
CA GLN A 47 13.07 16.29 -6.17
C GLN A 47 12.01 15.19 -6.30
N LEU A 48 12.31 14.14 -7.08
CA LEU A 48 11.41 13.01 -7.27
C LEU A 48 11.24 12.20 -5.98
N LYS A 49 12.34 12.00 -5.23
CA LYS A 49 12.31 11.29 -3.94
C LYS A 49 11.40 12.01 -2.94
N ILE A 50 11.52 13.33 -2.86
CA ILE A 50 10.66 14.17 -2.01
C ILE A 50 9.21 14.12 -2.48
N ALA A 51 8.95 14.30 -3.78
CA ALA A 51 7.59 14.27 -4.32
C ALA A 51 6.86 12.96 -4.01
N ILE A 52 7.55 11.82 -4.13
CA ILE A 52 6.98 10.50 -3.85
C ILE A 52 6.76 10.31 -2.35
N PHE A 53 7.68 10.77 -1.51
CA PHE A 53 7.50 10.72 -0.05
C PHE A 53 6.32 11.58 0.42
N LEU A 54 6.18 12.81 -0.09
CA LEU A 54 5.01 13.65 0.17
C LEU A 54 3.72 13.02 -0.39
N GLY A 55 3.79 12.36 -1.55
CA GLY A 55 2.67 11.61 -2.11
C GLY A 55 2.22 10.45 -1.20
N LEU A 56 3.16 9.70 -0.63
CA LEU A 56 2.88 8.64 0.33
C LEU A 56 2.21 9.18 1.60
N LEU A 57 2.71 10.28 2.17
CA LEU A 57 2.09 10.93 3.33
C LEU A 57 0.71 11.50 3.00
N GLY A 58 0.55 12.14 1.85
CA GLY A 58 -0.74 12.64 1.37
C GLY A 58 -1.76 11.52 1.19
N ALA A 59 -1.34 10.39 0.60
CA ALA A 59 -2.19 9.20 0.47
C ALA A 59 -2.58 8.62 1.84
N PHE A 60 -1.65 8.57 2.79
CA PHE A 60 -1.92 8.12 4.15
C PHE A 60 -2.95 9.01 4.86
N ILE A 61 -2.79 10.32 4.79
CA ILE A 61 -3.71 11.30 5.40
C ILE A 61 -5.10 11.21 4.74
N CYS A 62 -5.16 11.15 3.41
CA CYS A 62 -6.40 10.99 2.67
C CYS A 62 -7.13 9.71 3.10
N LEU A 63 -6.41 8.59 3.17
CA LEU A 63 -6.98 7.32 3.58
C LEU A 63 -7.45 7.34 5.05
N HIS A 64 -6.73 8.02 5.93
CA HIS A 64 -7.12 8.19 7.33
C HIS A 64 -8.42 8.99 7.50
N ILE A 65 -8.63 10.01 6.66
CA ILE A 65 -9.83 10.87 6.73
C ILE A 65 -11.05 10.16 6.11
N TYR A 66 -10.87 9.49 4.97
CA TYR A 66 -11.98 8.90 4.21
C TYR A 66 -12.24 7.42 4.52
N SER A 67 -11.39 6.78 5.33
CA SER A 67 -11.47 5.34 5.57
C SER A 67 -11.35 5.02 7.06
N GLY A 68 -11.79 3.81 7.42
CA GLY A 68 -11.73 3.34 8.80
C GLY A 68 -10.29 3.19 9.33
N PRO A 69 -10.10 3.10 10.65
CA PRO A 69 -8.78 2.88 11.24
C PRO A 69 -8.12 1.58 10.76
N GLY A 70 -8.92 0.54 10.47
CA GLY A 70 -8.41 -0.75 9.98
C GLY A 70 -7.78 -0.70 8.58
N THR A 71 -8.36 0.06 7.65
CA THR A 71 -7.84 0.20 6.27
C THR A 71 -6.56 1.03 6.25
N THR A 72 -6.50 2.06 7.08
CA THR A 72 -5.32 2.91 7.26
C THR A 72 -4.15 2.13 7.87
N GLY A 73 -4.42 1.30 8.88
CA GLY A 73 -3.41 0.42 9.47
C GLY A 73 -2.88 -0.61 8.48
N LEU A 74 -3.76 -1.24 7.70
CA LEU A 74 -3.35 -2.20 6.67
C LEU A 74 -2.59 -1.55 5.52
N PHE A 75 -2.92 -0.32 5.15
CA PHE A 75 -2.14 0.47 4.21
C PHE A 75 -0.72 0.72 4.73
N ALA A 76 -0.58 1.16 5.98
CA ALA A 76 0.74 1.37 6.58
C ALA A 76 1.56 0.07 6.65
N LEU A 77 0.91 -1.05 7.02
CA LEU A 77 1.55 -2.36 7.02
C LEU A 77 1.98 -2.79 5.63
N GLY A 78 1.13 -2.63 4.62
CA GLY A 78 1.47 -2.92 3.23
C GLY A 78 2.67 -2.10 2.77
N ALA A 79 2.64 -0.78 3.01
CA ALA A 79 3.70 0.13 2.59
C ALA A 79 5.04 -0.18 3.28
N GLY A 80 5.02 -0.38 4.60
CA GLY A 80 6.19 -0.73 5.38
C GLY A 80 6.77 -2.09 4.98
N ALA A 81 5.93 -3.11 4.84
CA ALA A 81 6.37 -4.45 4.45
C ALA A 81 7.00 -4.46 3.06
N ALA A 82 6.41 -3.76 2.08
CA ALA A 82 6.95 -3.64 0.73
C ALA A 82 8.30 -2.91 0.71
N ALA A 83 8.44 -1.82 1.48
CA ALA A 83 9.68 -1.08 1.57
C ALA A 83 10.82 -1.90 2.18
N ILE A 84 10.54 -2.62 3.27
CA ILE A 84 11.51 -3.52 3.92
C ILE A 84 11.90 -4.66 2.98
N PHE A 85 10.92 -5.30 2.33
CA PHE A 85 11.16 -6.41 1.42
C PHE A 85 12.06 -6.01 0.23
N LEU A 86 11.82 -4.83 -0.35
CA LEU A 86 12.68 -4.29 -1.42
C LEU A 86 14.10 -4.01 -0.95
N THR A 87 14.23 -3.38 0.21
CA THR A 87 15.53 -3.02 0.77
C THR A 87 16.36 -4.27 1.07
N ILE A 88 15.73 -5.31 1.64
CA ILE A 88 16.39 -6.61 1.86
C ILE A 88 16.76 -7.26 0.52
N ARG A 89 15.86 -7.25 -0.47
CA ARG A 89 16.09 -7.89 -1.78
C ARG A 89 17.25 -7.26 -2.54
N GLN A 90 17.40 -5.94 -2.51
CA GLN A 90 18.55 -5.29 -3.15
C GLN A 90 19.87 -5.54 -2.42
N ASN A 91 19.83 -5.74 -1.10
CA ASN A 91 21.00 -6.11 -0.30
C ASN A 91 21.33 -7.61 -0.34
N GLN A 92 20.60 -8.44 -1.10
CA GLN A 92 21.00 -9.83 -1.29
C GLN A 92 22.20 -9.88 -2.25
N PRO A 93 23.42 -10.23 -1.78
CA PRO A 93 24.55 -10.43 -2.66
C PRO A 93 24.18 -11.57 -3.62
N ALA A 94 24.40 -11.35 -4.92
CA ALA A 94 24.12 -12.30 -5.99
C ALA A 94 24.43 -13.72 -5.52
N LYS A 95 23.37 -14.54 -5.38
CA LYS A 95 23.50 -15.95 -5.03
C LYS A 95 24.51 -16.55 -5.99
N LYS A 96 25.71 -16.84 -5.49
CA LYS A 96 26.83 -17.46 -6.19
C LYS A 96 26.24 -18.66 -6.94
N LYS A 97 26.13 -18.54 -8.26
CA LYS A 97 25.86 -19.69 -9.14
C LYS A 97 27.11 -20.56 -9.04
N GLU A 98 27.10 -21.47 -8.07
CA GLU A 98 28.06 -22.56 -8.03
C GLU A 98 27.70 -23.50 -9.18
N LYS A 99 28.71 -23.75 -10.01
CA LYS A 99 28.68 -24.54 -11.24
C LYS A 99 28.26 -25.98 -10.98
#